data_AF-A0A6G1BTE4-F1
#
_entry.id   AF-A0A6G1BTE4-F1
#
_cell.length_a   1.000
_cell.length_b   1.000
_cell.length_c   1.000
_cell.angle_alpha   90.00
_cell.angle_beta   90.00
_cell.angle_gamma   90.00
#
_symmetry.space_group_name_H-M   'P 1'
#
loop_
_entity.id
_entity.type
_entity.pdbx_description
1 polymer ?
#
loop_
_entity_poly.entity_id
_entity_poly.type
_entity_poly.pdbx_seq_one_letter_code
_entity_poly.pdbx_strand_id
1 'polypeptide(L)' 'MVLLRAYVGDKPTWKDLAHPWRVDPRFRLTGVPMLIRWENGTAAARLGDDEAHLADKIDAVLNASSVAD' A
#
# COMPACT_ATOMS: atom_id res chain seq x y z
N MET A 1 -0.90 -8.60 14.07
CA MET A 1 -0.92 -7.76 12.86
C MET A 1 -1.64 -6.46 13.18
N VAL A 2 -1.14 -5.32 12.71
CA VAL A 2 -1.81 -4.02 12.86
C VAL A 2 -2.22 -3.55 11.48
N LEU A 3 -3.48 -3.12 11.32
CA LEU A 3 -3.95 -2.46 10.11
C LEU A 3 -3.96 -0.96 10.34
N LEU A 4 -3.23 -0.23 9.50
CA LEU A 4 -3.24 1.23 9.49
C LEU A 4 -4.07 1.70 8.31
N ARG A 5 -5.12 2.49 8.59
CA ARG A 5 -5.86 3.21 7.56
C ARG A 5 -5.27 4.61 7.42
N ALA A 6 -4.71 4.90 6.26
CA ALA A 6 -4.11 6.19 5.96
C ALA A 6 -4.92 6.90 4.87
N TYR A 7 -5.26 8.17 5.09
CA TYR A 7 -6.03 8.97 4.13
C TYR A 7 -5.10 9.93 3.39
N VAL A 8 -5.15 9.90 2.05
CA VAL A 8 -4.38 10.81 1.16
C VAL A 8 -4.91 12.25 1.14
N GLY A 9 -5.94 12.55 1.92
CA GLY A 9 -6.71 13.79 1.78
C GLY A 9 -7.79 13.69 0.71
N ASP A 10 -8.27 14.84 0.26
CA ASP A 10 -9.32 14.95 -0.74
C ASP A 10 -8.79 14.82 -2.19
N LYS A 11 -9.70 14.89 -3.17
CA LYS A 11 -9.35 14.71 -4.60
C LYS A 11 -8.33 15.76 -5.08
N PRO A 12 -8.45 17.07 -4.78
CA PRO A 12 -7.40 18.04 -5.07
C PRO A 12 -6.05 17.68 -4.44
N THR A 13 -6.02 17.32 -3.15
CA THR A 13 -4.79 16.95 -2.43
C THR A 13 -4.08 15.76 -3.10
N TRP A 14 -4.83 14.74 -3.50
CA TRP A 14 -4.26 13.56 -4.17
C TRP A 14 -3.80 13.81 -5.61
N LYS A 15 -4.45 14.75 -6.30
CA LYS A 15 -4.09 15.12 -7.68
C LYS A 15 -2.79 15.90 -7.77
N ASP A 16 -2.32 16.49 -6.67
CA ASP A 16 -1.00 17.11 -6.63
C ASP A 16 0.09 16.05 -6.89
N LEU A 17 0.91 16.28 -7.91
CA LEU A 17 2.02 15.40 -8.26
C LEU A 17 3.15 15.46 -7.22
N ALA A 18 3.24 16.56 -6.46
CA ALA A 18 4.18 16.71 -5.35
C ALA A 18 3.65 16.11 -4.03
N HIS A 19 2.50 15.43 -4.03
CA HIS A 19 1.95 14.78 -2.85
C HIS A 19 3.03 13.89 -2.18
N PRO A 20 3.28 14.00 -0.86
CA PRO A 20 4.41 13.33 -0.20
C PRO A 20 4.47 11.82 -0.44
N TRP A 21 3.32 11.13 -0.46
CA TRP A 21 3.30 9.68 -0.69
C TRP A 21 3.53 9.27 -2.15
N ARG A 22 3.44 10.19 -3.13
CA ARG A 22 3.84 9.94 -4.52
C ARG A 22 5.35 10.01 -4.67
N VAL A 23 5.99 10.99 -4.02
CA VAL A 23 7.41 11.31 -4.22
C VAL A 23 8.34 10.59 -3.24
N ASP A 24 7.86 10.23 -2.04
CA ASP A 24 8.68 9.53 -1.05
C ASP A 24 9.03 8.11 -1.56
N PRO A 25 10.33 7.75 -1.64
CA PRO A 25 10.78 6.49 -2.23
C PRO A 25 10.30 5.25 -1.47
N ARG A 26 9.90 5.39 -0.21
CA ARG A 26 9.34 4.30 0.60
C ARG A 26 7.92 3.95 0.15
N PHE A 27 7.15 4.94 -0.27
CA PHE A 27 5.75 4.80 -0.64
C PHE A 27 5.55 4.71 -2.15
N ARG A 28 6.01 5.70 -2.93
CA ARG A 28 5.83 5.79 -4.39
C ARG A 28 4.43 5.40 -4.87
N LEU A 29 3.40 5.94 -4.22
CA LEU A 29 2.01 5.62 -4.57
C LEU A 29 1.70 6.12 -5.98
N THR A 30 1.21 5.22 -6.83
CA THR A 30 0.79 5.53 -8.20
C THR A 30 -0.71 5.81 -8.29
N GLY A 31 -1.51 5.18 -7.41
CA GLY A 31 -2.96 5.24 -7.37
C GLY A 31 -3.52 5.03 -5.97
N VAL A 32 -4.82 5.24 -5.82
CA VAL A 32 -5.62 4.87 -4.64
C VAL A 32 -6.91 4.19 -5.11
N PRO A 33 -7.46 3.20 -4.39
CA PRO A 33 -6.92 2.61 -3.15
C PRO A 33 -5.63 1.80 -3.39
N MET A 34 -4.80 1.66 -2.35
CA MET A 34 -3.62 0.78 -2.36
C MET A 34 -3.46 0.12 -0.99
N LEU A 35 -3.25 -1.19 -0.97
CA LEU A 35 -2.86 -1.94 0.22
C LEU A 35 -1.36 -2.22 0.18
N ILE A 36 -0.65 -1.96 1.27
CA ILE A 36 0.79 -2.24 1.40
C ILE A 36 1.00 -3.11 2.63
N ARG A 37 1.69 -4.23 2.46
CA ARG A 37 2.22 -5.02 3.57
C ARG A 37 3.62 -4.54 3.89
N TRP A 38 3.81 -4.15 5.15
CA TRP A 38 5.09 -3.67 5.65
C TRP A 38 5.72 -4.70 6.58
N GLU A 39 6.97 -5.07 6.29
CA GLU A 39 7.76 -6.01 7.09
C GLU A 39 9.21 -5.55 7.14
N ASN A 40 9.84 -5.70 8.31
CA ASN A 40 11.27 -5.43 8.50
C ASN A 40 11.74 -4.08 7.92
N GLY A 41 10.91 -3.05 8.03
CA GLY A 41 11.23 -1.70 7.57
C GLY A 41 11.03 -1.45 6.06
N THR A 42 10.46 -2.40 5.31
CA THR A 42 10.24 -2.26 3.86
C THR A 42 8.85 -2.73 3.42
N ALA A 43 8.42 -2.31 2.22
CA ALA A 43 7.18 -2.76 1.61
C ALA A 43 7.38 -4.15 0.99
N ALA A 44 6.89 -5.21 1.66
CA ALA A 44 7.04 -6.60 1.23
C ALA A 44 6.03 -7.00 0.14
N ALA A 45 4.83 -6.39 0.14
CA ALA A 45 3.82 -6.62 -0.89
C ALA A 45 2.93 -5.40 -1.10
N ARG A 46 2.32 -5.29 -2.29
CA ARG A 46 1.46 -4.18 -2.70
C ARG A 46 0.30 -4.71 -3.54
N LEU A 47 -0.90 -4.16 -3.32
CA LEU A 47 -2.06 -4.32 -4.21
C LEU A 47 -2.54 -2.94 -4.62
N GLY A 48 -2.59 -2.69 -5.93
CA GLY A 48 -3.09 -1.43 -6.52
C GLY A 48 -4.61 -1.37 -6.61
N ASP A 49 -5.16 -0.38 -7.31
CA ASP A 49 -6.61 -0.16 -7.42
C ASP A 49 -7.36 -1.38 -8.00
N ASP A 50 -6.79 -2.01 -9.02
CA ASP A 50 -7.33 -3.20 -9.68
C ASP A 50 -7.36 -4.44 -8.78
N GLU A 51 -6.63 -4.45 -7.67
CA GLU A 51 -6.38 -5.66 -6.88
C GLU A 51 -6.76 -5.51 -5.41
N ALA A 52 -6.74 -4.30 -4.86
CA ALA A 52 -6.94 -4.02 -3.44
C ALA A 52 -8.39 -4.23 -2.95
N HIS A 53 -9.27 -4.68 -3.83
CA HIS A 53 -10.65 -5.06 -3.52
C HIS A 53 -10.90 -6.58 -3.66
N LEU A 54 -9.91 -7.34 -4.16
CA LEU A 54 -10.02 -8.78 -4.39
C LEU A 54 -9.66 -9.55 -3.12
N ALA A 55 -10.64 -10.24 -2.54
CA ALA A 55 -10.51 -10.90 -1.24
C ALA A 55 -9.40 -11.96 -1.20
N ASP A 56 -9.29 -12.77 -2.25
CA ASP A 56 -8.25 -13.79 -2.40
C ASP A 56 -6.83 -13.20 -2.44
N LYS A 57 -6.65 -12.07 -3.13
CA LYS A 57 -5.36 -11.36 -3.15
C LYS A 57 -5.03 -10.73 -1.82
N ILE A 58 -6.03 -10.15 -1.14
CA ILE A 58 -5.86 -9.63 0.22
C ILE A 58 -5.43 -10.77 1.15
N ASP A 59 -6.13 -11.89 1.14
CA ASP A 59 -5.82 -13.04 1.99
C ASP A 59 -4.41 -13.59 1.71
N ALA A 60 -3.98 -13.64 0.45
CA ALA A 60 -2.62 -14.02 0.09
C ALA A 60 -1.57 -13.08 0.70
N VAL A 61 -1.82 -11.76 0.67
CA VAL A 61 -0.93 -10.77 1.29
C VAL A 61 -0.91 -10.89 2.80
N LEU A 62 -2.06 -11.05 3.45
CA LEU A 62 -2.16 -11.10 4.91
C LEU A 62 -1.53 -12.37 5.50
N ASN A 63 -1.60 -13.49 4.78
CA ASN A 63 -1.14 -14.80 5.24
C ASN A 63 0.23 -15.22 4.70
N ALA A 64 0.87 -14.40 3.85
CA ALA A 64 2.21 -14.67 3.36
C ALA A 64 3.18 -14.86 4.55
N SER A 65 3.85 -16.00 4.64
CA SER A 65 4.88 -16.21 5.67
C SER A 65 6.19 -15.61 5.19
N SER A 66 6.93 -14.92 6.08
CA SER A 66 8.30 -14.53 5.79
C SER A 66 9.13 -15.81 5.65
N VAL A 67 9.72 -16.05 4.47
CA VAL A 67 10.77 -17.05 4.34
C VAL A 67 11.94 -16.54 5.18
N ALA A 68 12.27 -17.27 6.24
CA ALA A 68 13.48 -17.02 7.01
C ALA A 68 14.65 -17.61 6.22
N ASP A 69 15.55 -16.74 5.76
CA ASP A 69 16.90 -17.12 5.33
C ASP A 69 17.80 -17.41 6.55
#